data_AF-A0A954UIP9-F1
#
_entry.id   AF-A0A954UIP9-F1
#
_cell.length_a   1.000
_cell.length_b   1.000
_cell.length_c   1.000
_cell.angle_alpha   90.00
_cell.angle_beta   90.00
_cell.angle_gamma   90.00
#
_symmetry.space_group_name_H-M   'P 1'
#
loop_
_entity.id
_entity.type
_entity.pdbx_description
1 polymer ?
#
loop_
_entity_poly.entity_id
_entity_poly.type
_entity_poly.pdbx_seq_one_letter_code
_entity_poly.pdbx_strand_id
1 'polypeptide(L)'
;DGPAVVVFQDLDDAAVGATFGEVMCSTYRAFGSTGLITSGGGRDLEQVRALHYPVFTGSTICSHAYCHILHVGLPVRVGGLTVHTNDLLHGDANGVTRIPIDIAHEVADIAQEFVNAEAIVLDYVKAEGTKSIAEFAERMKQLGAAVQGLRKRVSRAGK
;
A
#
# COMPACT_ATOMS: atom_id res chain seq x y z
N ASP A 1 12.53 -13.35 -7.94
CA ASP A 1 11.32 -13.99 -7.37
C ASP A 1 10.95 -13.33 -6.05
N GLY A 2 10.10 -12.30 -6.12
CA GLY A 2 9.50 -11.66 -4.95
C GLY A 2 8.11 -12.21 -4.66
N PRO A 3 7.48 -11.86 -3.52
CA PRO A 3 6.10 -12.23 -3.24
C PRO A 3 5.17 -11.71 -4.34
N ALA A 4 4.31 -12.57 -4.87
CA ALA A 4 3.33 -12.23 -5.91
C ALA A 4 2.03 -11.74 -5.27
N VAL A 5 1.36 -10.77 -5.88
CA VAL A 5 0.05 -10.28 -5.43
C VAL A 5 -0.94 -10.37 -6.59
N VAL A 6 -2.19 -10.78 -6.30
CA VAL A 6 -3.27 -10.75 -7.28
C VAL A 6 -3.84 -9.33 -7.34
N VAL A 7 -3.93 -8.78 -8.55
CA VAL A 7 -4.57 -7.48 -8.78
C VAL A 7 -5.55 -7.63 -9.94
N PHE A 8 -6.82 -7.26 -9.72
CA PHE A 8 -7.79 -7.20 -10.80
C PHE A 8 -8.76 -6.04 -10.62
N GLN A 9 -9.27 -5.53 -11.74
CA GLN A 9 -10.30 -4.51 -11.76
C GLN A 9 -11.65 -5.19 -12.02
N ASP A 10 -12.62 -4.89 -11.17
CA ASP A 10 -14.03 -5.07 -11.50
C ASP A 10 -14.46 -3.97 -12.47
N LEU A 11 -15.09 -4.36 -13.58
CA LEU A 11 -15.54 -3.45 -14.63
C LEU A 11 -16.93 -2.89 -14.36
N ASP A 12 -17.69 -3.49 -13.43
CA ASP A 12 -18.94 -2.92 -12.97
C ASP A 12 -18.66 -1.73 -12.05
N ASP A 13 -19.26 -0.57 -12.35
CA ASP A 13 -19.17 0.64 -11.54
C ASP A 13 -20.58 1.19 -11.26
N ALA A 14 -21.15 0.99 -10.06
CA ALA A 14 -20.59 0.29 -8.91
C ALA A 14 -20.61 -1.25 -9.05
N ALA A 15 -19.73 -1.93 -8.31
CA ALA A 15 -19.69 -3.39 -8.24
C ALA A 15 -21.04 -3.99 -7.82
N VAL A 16 -21.48 -5.05 -8.51
CA VAL A 16 -22.82 -5.66 -8.33
C VAL A 16 -22.82 -6.96 -7.54
N GLY A 17 -21.64 -7.51 -7.22
CA GLY A 17 -21.48 -8.77 -6.49
C GLY A 17 -20.08 -8.94 -5.92
N ALA A 18 -19.92 -9.84 -4.96
CA ALA A 18 -18.62 -10.20 -4.43
C ALA A 18 -17.82 -11.05 -5.43
N THR A 19 -16.63 -10.60 -5.77
CA THR A 19 -15.67 -11.27 -6.66
C THR A 19 -14.70 -12.18 -5.91
N PHE A 20 -14.65 -12.05 -4.59
CA PHE A 20 -13.87 -12.92 -3.72
C PHE A 20 -14.57 -13.20 -2.39
N GLY A 21 -14.12 -14.28 -1.75
CA GLY A 21 -14.44 -14.69 -0.39
C GLY A 21 -13.36 -15.65 0.10
N GLU A 22 -13.65 -16.44 1.14
CA GLU A 22 -12.67 -17.36 1.74
C GLU A 22 -12.07 -18.33 0.72
N VAL A 23 -12.91 -18.92 -0.13
CA VAL A 23 -12.50 -19.91 -1.14
C VAL A 23 -11.50 -19.31 -2.14
N MET A 24 -11.80 -18.10 -2.66
CA MET A 24 -10.92 -17.45 -3.65
C MET A 24 -9.60 -17.03 -3.01
N CYS A 25 -9.62 -16.40 -1.84
CA CYS A 25 -8.39 -15.99 -1.14
C CYS A 25 -7.52 -17.20 -0.76
N SER A 26 -8.13 -18.29 -0.30
CA SER A 26 -7.41 -19.54 -0.03
C SER A 26 -6.78 -20.13 -1.29
N THR A 27 -7.51 -20.08 -2.41
CA THR A 27 -7.01 -20.53 -3.72
C THR A 27 -5.81 -19.70 -4.15
N TYR A 28 -5.92 -18.36 -4.16
CA TYR A 28 -4.82 -17.47 -4.53
C TYR A 28 -3.57 -17.72 -3.68
N ARG A 29 -3.75 -17.86 -2.37
CA ARG A 29 -2.66 -18.19 -1.44
C ARG A 29 -2.01 -19.53 -1.75
N ALA A 30 -2.80 -20.58 -2.02
CA ALA A 30 -2.29 -21.90 -2.36
C ALA A 30 -1.45 -21.90 -3.64
N PHE A 31 -1.72 -20.98 -4.58
CA PHE A 31 -0.95 -20.77 -5.81
C PHE A 31 0.16 -19.71 -5.68
N GLY A 32 0.52 -19.31 -4.45
CA GLY A 32 1.70 -18.49 -4.19
C GLY A 32 1.45 -16.98 -4.13
N SER A 33 0.21 -16.52 -4.23
CA SER A 33 -0.12 -15.12 -3.96
C SER A 33 0.00 -14.81 -2.47
N THR A 34 0.44 -13.61 -2.13
CA THR A 34 0.56 -13.11 -0.77
C THR A 34 -0.47 -12.04 -0.43
N GLY A 35 -1.34 -11.66 -1.36
CA GLY A 35 -2.40 -10.68 -1.12
C GLY A 35 -3.29 -10.42 -2.33
N LEU A 36 -4.37 -9.67 -2.13
CA LEU A 36 -5.31 -9.27 -3.18
C LEU A 36 -5.54 -7.76 -3.17
N ILE A 37 -5.60 -7.15 -4.35
CA ILE A 37 -6.04 -5.77 -4.56
C ILE A 37 -7.10 -5.76 -5.64
N THR A 38 -8.27 -5.20 -5.35
CA THR A 38 -9.37 -5.12 -6.32
C THR A 38 -10.26 -3.89 -6.13
N SER A 39 -10.85 -3.40 -7.23
CA SER A 39 -11.96 -2.43 -7.19
C SER A 39 -13.32 -3.08 -6.93
N GLY A 40 -13.40 -4.42 -7.02
CA GLY A 40 -14.64 -5.17 -6.82
C GLY A 40 -15.06 -5.30 -5.35
N GLY A 41 -16.20 -5.95 -5.16
CA GLY A 41 -16.71 -6.28 -3.83
C GLY A 41 -16.16 -7.59 -3.26
N GLY A 42 -16.11 -7.68 -1.93
CA GLY A 42 -15.71 -8.88 -1.19
C GLY A 42 -16.73 -9.37 -0.18
N ARG A 43 -16.65 -10.66 0.18
CA ARG A 43 -17.39 -11.30 1.28
C ARG A 43 -16.50 -12.16 2.17
N ASP A 44 -17.09 -12.79 3.17
CA ASP A 44 -16.41 -13.69 4.12
C ASP A 44 -15.24 -13.01 4.86
N LEU A 45 -15.42 -11.74 5.25
CA LEU A 45 -14.33 -10.89 5.73
C LEU A 45 -13.63 -11.45 6.97
N GLU A 46 -14.37 -12.09 7.88
CA GLU A 46 -13.79 -12.68 9.08
C GLU A 46 -12.96 -13.94 8.76
N GLN A 47 -13.44 -14.75 7.82
CA GLN A 47 -12.74 -15.93 7.33
C GLN A 47 -11.47 -15.51 6.58
N VAL A 48 -11.57 -14.54 5.67
CA VAL A 48 -10.41 -13.98 4.96
C VAL A 48 -9.39 -13.39 5.94
N ARG A 49 -9.84 -12.68 6.99
CA ARG A 49 -8.95 -12.17 8.06
C ARG A 49 -8.23 -13.30 8.78
N ALA A 50 -8.91 -14.41 9.07
CA ALA A 50 -8.32 -15.58 9.72
C ALA A 50 -7.27 -16.30 8.83
N LEU A 51 -7.31 -16.12 7.52
CA LEU A 51 -6.28 -16.63 6.60
C LEU A 51 -4.93 -15.88 6.71
N HIS A 52 -4.89 -14.73 7.39
CA HIS A 52 -3.76 -13.80 7.35
C HIS A 52 -3.35 -13.43 5.91
N TYR A 53 -4.35 -13.24 5.04
CA TYR A 53 -4.17 -12.88 3.64
C TYR A 53 -4.63 -11.42 3.44
N PRO A 54 -3.71 -10.45 3.27
CA PRO A 54 -4.06 -9.04 3.09
C PRO A 54 -4.93 -8.82 1.84
N VAL A 55 -6.02 -8.05 2.01
CA VAL A 55 -6.91 -7.69 0.91
C VAL A 55 -7.26 -6.21 0.95
N PHE A 56 -7.08 -5.53 -0.19
CA PHE A 56 -7.67 -4.23 -0.49
C PHE A 56 -8.85 -4.44 -1.44
N THR A 57 -10.02 -3.96 -1.04
CA THR A 57 -11.29 -4.15 -1.76
C THR A 57 -12.01 -2.82 -1.93
N GLY A 58 -12.77 -2.66 -3.01
CA GLY A 58 -13.55 -1.45 -3.29
C GLY A 58 -14.85 -1.39 -2.47
N SER A 59 -15.43 -2.54 -2.14
CA SER A 59 -16.64 -2.63 -1.34
C SER A 59 -16.79 -3.97 -0.61
N THR A 60 -17.84 -4.09 0.21
CA THR A 60 -18.27 -5.36 0.83
C THR A 60 -19.67 -5.69 0.31
N ILE A 61 -19.88 -6.90 -0.21
CA ILE A 61 -21.13 -7.33 -0.83
C ILE A 61 -21.42 -8.78 -0.40
N CYS A 62 -22.65 -9.11 -0.01
CA CYS A 62 -22.97 -10.46 0.50
C CYS A 62 -23.22 -11.51 -0.60
N SER A 63 -23.76 -11.09 -1.74
CA SER A 63 -24.06 -11.96 -2.88
C SER A 63 -22.81 -12.27 -3.69
N HIS A 64 -22.68 -13.51 -4.14
CA HIS A 64 -21.60 -13.90 -5.04
C HIS A 64 -21.84 -13.36 -6.45
N ALA A 65 -20.83 -12.76 -7.07
CA ALA A 65 -20.90 -12.35 -8.48
C ALA A 65 -20.80 -13.56 -9.41
N TYR A 66 -21.54 -13.53 -10.51
CA TYR A 66 -21.25 -14.42 -11.65
C TYR A 66 -20.20 -13.72 -12.53
N CYS A 67 -18.93 -13.95 -12.21
CA CYS A 67 -17.80 -13.21 -12.81
C CYS A 67 -17.12 -14.00 -13.94
N HIS A 68 -16.58 -13.26 -14.91
CA HIS A 68 -15.76 -13.79 -16.00
C HIS A 68 -14.48 -12.96 -16.15
N ILE A 69 -13.34 -13.63 -16.29
CA ILE A 69 -12.07 -12.96 -16.61
C ILE A 69 -12.05 -12.69 -18.11
N LEU A 70 -12.10 -11.41 -18.49
CA LEU A 70 -12.04 -11.01 -19.91
C LEU A 70 -10.60 -10.99 -20.44
N HIS A 71 -9.65 -10.54 -19.62
CA HIS A 71 -8.24 -10.40 -20.00
C HIS A 71 -7.33 -10.71 -18.82
N VAL A 72 -6.11 -11.17 -19.13
CA VAL A 72 -5.03 -11.41 -18.16
C VAL A 72 -3.77 -10.71 -18.68
N GLY A 73 -3.04 -10.05 -17.78
CA GLY A 73 -1.79 -9.36 -18.10
C GLY A 73 -1.95 -7.95 -18.68
N LEU A 74 -3.18 -7.47 -18.85
CA LEU A 74 -3.43 -6.07 -19.23
C LEU A 74 -3.39 -5.16 -18.00
N PRO A 75 -3.07 -3.85 -18.17
CA PRO A 75 -3.14 -2.90 -17.08
C PRO A 75 -4.55 -2.78 -16.51
N VAL A 76 -4.65 -2.67 -15.19
CA VAL A 76 -5.91 -2.53 -14.45
C VAL A 76 -5.91 -1.25 -13.63
N ARG A 77 -7.10 -0.67 -13.39
CA ARG A 77 -7.27 0.52 -12.54
C ARG A 77 -8.03 0.16 -11.27
N VAL A 78 -7.35 0.27 -10.12
CA VAL A 78 -7.87 -0.10 -8.79
C VAL A 78 -7.54 1.01 -7.78
N GLY A 79 -8.51 1.48 -7.01
CA GLY A 79 -8.27 2.51 -5.97
C GLY A 79 -7.63 3.80 -6.48
N GLY A 80 -7.85 4.18 -7.75
CA GLY A 80 -7.21 5.33 -8.39
C GLY A 80 -5.79 5.08 -8.92
N LEU A 81 -5.23 3.88 -8.72
CA LEU A 81 -3.91 3.45 -9.19
C LEU A 81 -4.05 2.60 -10.46
N THR A 82 -3.25 2.90 -11.49
CA THR A 82 -3.07 1.99 -12.63
C THR A 82 -1.91 1.05 -12.34
N VAL A 83 -2.17 -0.25 -12.38
CA VAL A 83 -1.21 -1.32 -12.10
C VAL A 83 -0.94 -2.11 -13.37
N HIS A 84 0.33 -2.28 -13.69
CA HIS A 84 0.83 -3.14 -14.76
C HIS A 84 1.36 -4.45 -14.19
N THR A 85 1.39 -5.50 -15.00
CA THR A 85 2.10 -6.73 -14.63
C THR A 85 3.57 -6.41 -14.32
N ASN A 86 4.09 -7.00 -13.24
CA ASN A 86 5.44 -6.78 -12.71
C ASN A 86 5.71 -5.40 -12.08
N ASP A 87 4.68 -4.57 -11.86
CA ASP A 87 4.83 -3.39 -10.99
C ASP A 87 5.15 -3.84 -9.56
N LEU A 88 6.11 -3.15 -8.91
CA LEU A 88 6.36 -3.33 -7.48
C LEU A 88 5.37 -2.48 -6.69
N LEU A 89 4.58 -3.15 -5.84
CA LEU A 89 3.56 -2.51 -5.02
C LEU A 89 3.96 -2.56 -3.54
N HIS A 90 3.68 -1.46 -2.84
CA HIS A 90 3.72 -1.39 -1.39
C HIS A 90 2.32 -1.11 -0.87
N GLY A 91 1.85 -1.92 0.08
CA GLY A 91 0.53 -1.78 0.68
C GLY A 91 0.61 -1.86 2.20
N ASP A 92 -0.12 -0.96 2.86
CA ASP A 92 -0.27 -0.91 4.31
C ASP A 92 -1.70 -0.50 4.70
N ALA A 93 -1.94 -0.20 5.97
CA ALA A 93 -3.27 0.22 6.43
C ALA A 93 -3.77 1.54 5.80
N ASN A 94 -2.91 2.33 5.16
CA ASN A 94 -3.24 3.61 4.52
C ASN A 94 -3.60 3.44 3.04
N GLY A 95 -3.23 2.32 2.42
CA GLY A 95 -3.58 2.03 1.03
C GLY A 95 -2.47 1.30 0.28
N VAL A 96 -2.45 1.47 -1.03
CA VAL A 96 -1.47 0.86 -1.93
C VAL A 96 -0.82 1.94 -2.79
N THR A 97 0.49 1.86 -2.95
CA THR A 97 1.26 2.67 -3.89
C THR A 97 2.15 1.81 -4.76
N ARG A 98 2.50 2.32 -5.94
CA ARG A 98 3.49 1.72 -6.84
C ARG A 98 4.85 2.34 -6.59
N ILE A 99 5.87 1.49 -6.43
CA ILE A 99 7.27 1.88 -6.40
C ILE A 99 7.88 1.58 -7.77
N PRO A 100 8.30 2.59 -8.55
CA PRO A 100 9.04 2.35 -9.78
C PRO A 100 10.32 1.54 -9.51
N ILE A 101 10.55 0.51 -10.34
CA ILE A 101 11.67 -0.43 -10.15
C ILE A 101 13.02 0.28 -10.20
N ASP A 102 13.15 1.34 -11.01
CA ASP A 102 14.40 2.10 -11.16
C ASP A 102 14.83 2.84 -9.90
N ILE A 103 13.90 3.18 -9.00
CA ILE A 103 14.18 3.84 -7.71
C ILE A 103 14.02 2.92 -6.50
N ALA A 104 13.65 1.64 -6.69
CA ALA A 104 13.29 0.77 -5.57
C ALA A 104 14.43 0.63 -4.53
N HIS A 105 15.68 0.55 -5.00
CA HIS A 105 16.85 0.52 -4.13
C HIS A 105 17.05 1.85 -3.37
N GLU A 106 16.92 2.99 -4.05
CA GLU A 106 17.05 4.32 -3.42
C GLU A 106 16.01 4.53 -2.31
N VAL A 107 14.78 4.04 -2.52
CA VAL A 107 13.70 4.10 -1.51
C VAL A 107 14.11 3.29 -0.27
N ALA A 108 14.60 2.07 -0.45
CA ALA A 108 15.06 1.23 0.65
C ALA A 108 16.25 1.86 1.40
N ASP A 109 17.20 2.44 0.66
CA ASP A 109 18.42 3.05 1.22
C ASP A 109 18.10 4.23 2.15
N ILE A 110 17.11 5.06 1.80
CA ILE A 110 16.79 6.26 2.59
C ILE A 110 15.67 6.07 3.61
N ALA A 111 14.89 4.99 3.53
CA ALA A 111 13.68 4.82 4.34
C ALA A 111 13.96 4.93 5.84
N GLN A 112 15.00 4.27 6.33
CA GLN A 112 15.35 4.31 7.75
C GLN A 112 15.80 5.71 8.20
N GLU A 113 16.54 6.44 7.36
CA GLU A 113 16.93 7.81 7.66
C GLU A 113 15.73 8.76 7.70
N PHE A 114 14.72 8.52 6.85
CA PHE A 114 13.48 9.28 6.88
C PHE A 114 12.71 9.01 8.19
N VAL A 115 12.60 7.75 8.61
CA VAL A 115 12.00 7.38 9.91
C VAL A 115 12.76 8.02 11.07
N ASN A 116 14.08 8.04 11.03
CA ASN A 116 14.89 8.71 12.06
C ASN A 116 14.68 10.23 12.07
N ALA A 117 14.45 10.85 10.91
CA ALA A 117 14.10 12.27 10.85
C ALA A 117 12.75 12.54 11.52
N GLU A 118 11.74 11.70 11.29
CA GLU A 118 10.43 11.79 11.97
C GLU A 118 10.54 11.59 13.48
N ALA A 119 11.44 10.70 13.92
CA ALA A 119 11.70 10.45 15.34
C ALA A 119 12.09 11.72 16.11
N ILE A 120 12.75 12.70 15.48
CA ILE A 120 13.12 13.99 16.11
C ILE A 120 11.91 14.68 16.78
N VAL A 121 10.78 14.68 16.08
CA VAL A 121 9.55 15.29 16.58
C VAL A 121 8.77 14.29 17.42
N LEU A 122 8.68 13.02 16.97
CA LEU A 122 7.93 11.97 17.67
C LEU A 122 8.46 11.73 19.09
N ASP A 123 9.77 11.66 19.28
CA ASP A 123 10.40 11.44 20.57
C ASP A 123 10.13 12.61 21.51
N TYR A 124 10.16 13.85 21.00
CA TYR A 124 9.82 15.02 21.80
C TYR A 124 8.36 15.01 22.27
N VAL A 125 7.43 14.73 21.36
CA VAL A 125 5.99 14.75 21.71
C VAL A 125 5.59 13.55 22.57
N LYS A 126 6.26 12.40 22.45
CA LYS A 126 5.99 11.19 23.24
C LYS A 126 6.73 11.14 24.58
N ALA A 127 7.83 11.87 24.74
CA ALA A 127 8.56 11.93 26.00
C ALA A 127 7.67 12.47 27.14
N GLU A 128 7.99 12.13 28.37
CA GLU A 128 7.34 12.71 29.54
C GLU A 128 7.68 14.21 29.71
N GLY A 129 6.96 14.90 30.59
CA GLY A 129 7.20 16.31 30.93
C GLY A 129 6.42 17.32 30.09
N THR A 130 6.42 18.57 30.57
CA THR A 130 5.71 19.69 29.94
C THR A 130 6.31 20.03 28.57
N LYS A 131 5.44 20.28 27.58
CA LYS A 131 5.86 20.69 26.23
C LYS A 131 5.77 22.20 26.08
N SER A 132 6.71 22.77 25.34
CA SER A 132 6.71 24.18 24.97
C SER A 132 6.58 24.34 23.46
N ILE A 133 5.84 25.36 23.03
CA ILE A 133 5.68 25.69 21.61
C ILE A 133 7.05 26.01 20.98
N ALA A 134 7.93 26.68 21.73
CA ALA A 134 9.26 27.05 21.27
C ALA A 134 10.13 25.82 20.93
N GLU A 135 10.17 24.82 21.82
CA GLU A 135 10.91 23.59 21.56
C GLU A 135 10.26 22.76 20.45
N PHE A 136 8.92 22.65 20.42
CA PHE A 136 8.23 21.95 19.34
C PHE A 136 8.58 22.55 17.97
N ALA A 137 8.57 23.89 17.86
CA ALA A 137 8.96 24.59 16.65
C ALA A 137 10.41 24.30 16.25
N GLU A 138 11.34 24.22 17.21
CA GLU A 138 12.73 23.85 16.96
C GLU A 138 12.86 22.40 16.48
N ARG A 139 12.12 21.43 17.06
CA ARG A 139 12.10 20.04 16.59
C ARG A 139 11.53 19.92 15.17
N MET A 140 10.46 20.65 14.87
CA MET A 140 9.88 20.70 13.52
C MET A 140 10.89 21.27 12.50
N LYS A 141 11.66 22.29 12.88
CA LYS A 141 12.74 22.84 12.05
C LYS A 141 13.84 21.81 11.80
N GLN A 142 14.22 21.05 12.82
CA GLN A 142 15.23 19.98 12.72
C GLN A 142 14.76 18.84 11.80
N LEU A 143 13.52 18.37 11.95
CA LEU A 143 12.87 17.43 11.03
C LEU A 143 12.92 17.97 9.59
N GLY A 144 12.48 19.22 9.38
CA GLY A 144 12.47 19.85 8.07
C GLY A 144 13.86 19.91 7.43
N ALA A 145 14.89 20.25 8.21
CA ALA A 145 16.27 20.27 7.74
C ALA A 145 16.79 18.88 7.36
N ALA A 146 16.50 17.85 8.17
CA ALA A 146 16.88 16.47 7.90
C ALA A 146 16.23 15.94 6.61
N VAL A 147 14.90 16.11 6.47
CA VAL A 147 14.15 15.71 5.27
C VAL A 147 14.64 16.45 4.03
N GLN A 148 14.96 17.74 4.13
CA GLN A 148 15.54 18.49 3.01
C GLN A 148 16.93 17.97 2.61
N GLY A 149 17.74 17.53 3.57
CA GLY A 149 19.01 16.87 3.30
C GLY A 149 18.83 15.58 2.48
N LEU A 150 17.92 14.71 2.91
CA LEU A 150 17.57 13.48 2.21
C LEU A 150 17.04 13.76 0.80
N ARG A 151 16.11 14.72 0.67
CA ARG A 151 15.53 15.12 -0.61
C ARG A 151 16.59 15.60 -1.60
N LYS A 152 17.57 16.40 -1.15
CA LYS A 152 18.68 16.85 -2.01
C LYS A 152 19.53 15.67 -2.49
N ARG A 153 19.77 14.68 -1.64
CA ARG A 153 20.60 13.50 -1.95
C ARG A 153 19.99 12.62 -3.05
N VAL A 154 18.67 12.44 -3.05
CA VAL A 154 17.96 11.63 -4.05
C VAL A 154 17.32 12.45 -5.17
N SER A 155 17.52 13.77 -5.17
CA SER A 155 16.99 14.64 -6.23
C SER A 155 17.64 14.32 -7.56
N ARG A 156 16.82 14.16 -8.60
CA ARG A 156 17.27 14.04 -9.99
C ARG A 156 17.36 15.39 -10.70
N ALA A 157 16.95 16.49 -10.06
CA ALA A 157 17.05 17.83 -10.64
C ALA A 157 18.53 18.22 -10.82
N GLY A 158 19.03 18.13 -12.06
CA GLY A 158 20.41 18.44 -12.45
C GLY A 158 21.25 17.25 -12.96
N LYS A 159 20.66 16.05 -13.05
CA LYS A 159 21.20 14.91 -13.83
C LYS A 159 20.54 14.84 -15.21
#